data_AF-A0A0M9WTQ1-F1
#
_entry.id   AF-A0A0M9WTQ1-F1
#
_cell.length_a   1.000
_cell.length_b   1.000
_cell.length_c   1.000
_cell.angle_alpha   90.00
_cell.angle_beta   90.00
_cell.angle_gamma   90.00
#
_symmetry.space_group_name_H-M   'P 1'
#
loop_
_entity.id
_entity.type
_entity.pdbx_description
1 polymer ?
#
loop_
_entity_poly.entity_id
_entity_poly.type
_entity_poly.pdbx_seq_one_letter_code
_entity_poly.pdbx_strand_id
1 'polypeptide(L)'
;MRYGIKHKESDHVFINLRTLNCVGRNIVNRILNTAYENKAISKRITAHGLRHSFASLLCAQGVAITVVAKMLGDTPNTVLDYYAHSLKEKEKEAAKLITKLIV
;
A
#
# COMPACT_ATOMS: atom_id res chain seq x y z
N MET A 1 -35.40 4.06 16.45
CA MET A 1 -34.17 3.55 15.80
C MET A 1 -32.99 4.02 16.64
N ARG A 2 -32.34 3.14 17.40
CA ARG A 2 -31.31 3.52 18.40
C ARG A 2 -29.94 3.34 17.74
N TYR A 3 -29.40 4.39 17.14
CA TYR A 3 -28.11 4.33 16.43
C TYR A 3 -26.93 4.33 17.40
N GLY A 4 -25.99 3.39 17.15
CA GLY A 4 -24.54 3.49 17.35
C GLY A 4 -24.01 3.78 18.75
N ILE A 5 -23.21 2.86 19.30
CA ILE A 5 -22.32 3.18 20.43
C ILE A 5 -21.32 4.24 19.94
N LYS A 6 -21.23 5.39 20.63
CA LYS A 6 -20.18 6.38 20.37
C LYS A 6 -18.84 5.82 20.84
N HIS A 7 -17.92 5.63 19.91
CA HIS A 7 -16.53 5.32 20.21
C HIS A 7 -15.82 6.53 20.80
N LYS A 8 -14.94 6.27 21.76
CA LYS A 8 -14.01 7.28 22.30
C LYS A 8 -12.78 7.37 21.40
N GLU A 9 -12.06 8.48 21.47
CA GLU A 9 -10.78 8.65 20.75
C GLU A 9 -9.74 7.59 21.13
N SER A 10 -9.81 7.09 22.36
CA SER A 10 -8.94 6.02 22.85
C SER A 10 -9.32 4.62 22.34
N ASP A 11 -10.45 4.46 21.65
CA ASP A 11 -10.92 3.15 21.21
C ASP A 11 -10.11 2.69 19.99
N HIS A 12 -9.67 1.44 20.02
CA HIS A 12 -8.98 0.83 18.88
C HIS A 12 -9.97 0.20 17.92
N VAL A 13 -9.77 0.42 16.61
CA VAL A 13 -10.56 -0.23 15.55
C VAL A 13 -10.25 -1.72 15.46
N PHE A 14 -8.97 -2.08 15.58
CA PHE A 14 -8.51 -3.47 15.54
C PHE A 14 -8.19 -3.94 16.95
N ILE A 15 -9.05 -4.80 17.49
CA ILE A 15 -8.90 -5.40 18.81
C ILE A 15 -8.87 -6.92 18.74
N ASN A 16 -8.25 -7.53 19.73
CA ASN A 16 -8.39 -8.96 19.98
C ASN A 16 -9.74 -9.21 20.67
N LEU A 17 -10.63 -9.98 20.04
CA LEU A 17 -11.97 -10.24 20.57
C LEU A 17 -12.00 -11.00 21.90
N ARG A 18 -10.92 -11.69 22.28
CA ARG A 18 -10.83 -12.41 23.55
C ARG A 18 -10.36 -11.54 24.70
N THR A 19 -9.40 -10.65 24.46
CA THR A 19 -8.80 -9.80 25.50
C THR A 19 -9.32 -8.36 25.49
N LEU A 20 -10.05 -7.98 24.43
CA LEU A 20 -10.54 -6.63 24.15
C LEU A 20 -9.46 -5.55 24.05
N ASN A 21 -8.19 -5.96 23.95
CA ASN A 21 -7.05 -5.06 23.80
C ASN A 21 -6.68 -4.85 22.33
N CYS A 22 -5.93 -3.78 22.05
CA CYS A 22 -5.31 -3.52 20.75
C CYS A 22 -4.55 -4.73 20.22
N VAL A 23 -4.66 -4.97 18.92
CA VAL A 23 -3.89 -6.03 18.27
C VAL A 23 -2.39 -5.69 18.27
N GLY A 24 -1.55 -6.67 18.60
CA GLY A 24 -0.10 -6.46 18.67
C GLY A 24 0.53 -6.17 17.31
N ARG A 25 1.59 -5.36 17.27
CA ARG A 25 2.29 -4.91 16.04
C ARG A 25 2.64 -6.01 15.05
N ASN A 26 2.98 -7.21 15.54
CA ASN A 26 3.42 -8.33 14.70
C ASN A 26 2.29 -9.22 14.17
N ILE A 27 1.06 -9.00 14.59
CA ILE A 27 -0.05 -9.91 14.29
C ILE A 27 -0.36 -10.00 12.79
N VAL A 28 -0.25 -8.89 12.07
CA VAL A 28 -0.51 -8.85 10.62
C VAL A 28 0.49 -9.73 9.89
N ASN A 29 1.79 -9.60 10.20
CA ASN A 29 2.81 -10.44 9.59
C ASN A 29 2.66 -11.91 10.00
N ARG A 30 2.20 -12.21 11.22
CA ARG A 30 1.88 -13.59 11.63
C ARG A 30 0.73 -14.16 10.80
N ILE A 31 -0.36 -13.41 10.64
CA ILE A 31 -1.51 -13.82 9.82
C ILE A 31 -1.08 -14.07 8.37
N LEU A 32 -0.29 -13.17 7.78
CA LEU A 32 0.23 -13.33 6.42
C LEU A 32 1.15 -14.55 6.29
N ASN A 33 2.01 -14.81 7.28
CA ASN A 33 2.88 -15.98 7.30
C ASN A 33 2.08 -17.27 7.43
N THR A 34 1.08 -17.32 8.29
CA THR A 34 0.16 -18.47 8.41
C THR A 34 -0.62 -18.70 7.11
N ALA A 35 -1.09 -17.64 6.44
CA ALA A 35 -1.75 -17.76 5.14
C ALA A 35 -0.83 -18.38 4.08
N TYR A 36 0.47 -18.03 4.10
CA TYR A 36 1.48 -18.62 3.23
C TYR A 36 1.74 -20.10 3.57
N GLU A 37 1.93 -20.43 4.85
CA GLU A 37 2.14 -21.81 5.32
C GLU A 37 0.96 -22.73 4.97
N ASN A 38 -0.26 -22.20 5.07
CA ASN A 38 -1.50 -22.89 4.70
C ASN A 38 -1.76 -22.90 3.18
N LYS A 39 -0.83 -22.40 2.36
CA LYS A 39 -0.94 -22.32 0.89
C LYS A 39 -2.15 -21.52 0.38
N ALA A 40 -2.72 -20.64 1.20
CA ALA A 40 -3.77 -19.72 0.77
C ALA A 40 -3.23 -18.61 -0.14
N ILE A 41 -1.93 -18.30 -0.01
CA ILE A 41 -1.18 -17.41 -0.90
C ILE A 41 0.08 -18.11 -1.39
N SER A 42 0.49 -17.83 -2.62
CA SER A 42 1.62 -18.51 -3.28
C SER A 42 2.99 -17.92 -2.97
N LYS A 43 3.04 -16.72 -2.36
CA LYS A 43 4.29 -16.02 -2.05
C LYS A 43 4.28 -15.56 -0.60
N ARG A 44 5.45 -15.62 0.02
CA ARG A 44 5.67 -15.05 1.35
C ARG A 44 5.69 -13.54 1.25
N ILE A 45 4.78 -12.87 1.96
CA ILE A 45 4.59 -11.42 1.94
C ILE A 45 4.56 -10.85 3.36
N THR A 46 4.80 -9.55 3.47
CA THR A 46 4.72 -8.79 4.73
C THR A 46 3.83 -7.57 4.56
N ALA A 47 3.38 -6.98 5.68
CA ALA A 47 2.60 -5.74 5.63
C ALA A 47 3.38 -4.60 4.95
N HIS A 48 4.70 -4.52 5.15
CA HIS A 48 5.54 -3.54 4.48
C HIS A 48 5.68 -3.86 2.98
N GLY A 49 5.81 -5.14 2.61
CA GLY A 49 5.79 -5.57 1.21
C GLY A 49 4.50 -5.15 0.49
N LEU A 50 3.34 -5.31 1.14
CA LEU A 50 2.06 -4.84 0.60
C LEU A 50 2.03 -3.31 0.41
N ARG A 51 2.60 -2.55 1.35
CA ARG A 51 2.76 -1.09 1.20
C ARG A 51 3.63 -0.74 -0.02
N HIS A 52 4.72 -1.46 -0.27
CA HIS A 52 5.51 -1.26 -1.48
C HIS A 52 4.74 -1.61 -2.74
N SER A 53 4.02 -2.74 -2.77
CA SER A 53 3.20 -3.12 -3.92
C SER A 53 2.12 -2.08 -4.23
N PHE A 54 1.48 -1.52 -3.20
CA PHE A 54 0.52 -0.42 -3.34
C PHE A 54 1.15 0.80 -4.01
N ALA A 55 2.32 1.25 -3.53
CA ALA A 55 3.03 2.39 -4.10
C ALA A 55 3.48 2.15 -5.55
N SER A 56 4.08 1.00 -5.84
CA SER A 56 4.49 0.62 -7.20
C SER A 56 3.31 0.61 -8.17
N LEU A 57 2.15 0.10 -7.75
CA LEU A 57 0.95 0.08 -8.57
C LEU A 57 0.45 1.49 -8.90
N LEU A 58 0.38 2.38 -7.92
CA LEU A 58 -0.04 3.77 -8.14
C LEU A 58 0.92 4.52 -9.06
N CYS A 59 2.23 4.35 -8.86
CA CYS A 59 3.24 4.93 -9.75
C CYS A 59 3.11 4.39 -11.18
N ALA A 60 2.96 3.07 -11.35
CA ALA A 60 2.77 2.46 -12.66
C ALA A 60 1.49 2.93 -13.37
N GLN A 61 0.45 3.29 -12.62
CA GLN A 61 -0.78 3.89 -13.16
C GLN A 61 -0.62 5.36 -13.56
N GLY A 62 0.49 6.01 -13.18
CA GLY A 62 0.75 7.42 -13.47
C GLY A 62 0.14 8.39 -12.45
N VAL A 63 -0.19 7.91 -11.25
CA VAL A 63 -0.63 8.78 -10.15
C VAL A 63 0.53 9.70 -9.76
N ALA A 64 0.23 10.99 -9.55
CA ALA A 64 1.23 11.97 -9.18
C ALA A 64 1.99 11.56 -7.91
N ILE A 65 3.32 11.68 -7.94
CA ILE A 65 4.23 11.26 -6.86
C ILE A 65 3.87 11.91 -5.52
N THR A 66 3.45 13.18 -5.55
CA THR A 66 3.00 13.92 -4.35
C THR A 66 1.75 13.32 -3.73
N VAL A 67 0.82 12.79 -4.54
CA VAL A 67 -0.39 12.12 -4.08
C VAL A 67 -0.04 10.75 -3.48
N VAL A 68 0.81 9.98 -4.16
CA VAL A 68 1.29 8.68 -3.65
C VAL A 68 1.98 8.86 -2.30
N ALA A 69 2.87 9.85 -2.18
CA ALA A 69 3.56 10.18 -0.93
C ALA A 69 2.57 10.52 0.19
N LYS A 70 1.57 11.34 -0.07
CA LYS A 70 0.50 11.67 0.89
C LYS A 70 -0.28 10.43 1.34
N MET A 71 -0.63 9.53 0.42
CA MET A 71 -1.34 8.29 0.75
C MET A 71 -0.49 7.32 1.59
N LEU A 72 0.81 7.31 1.36
CA LEU A 72 1.76 6.56 2.16
C LEU A 72 2.01 7.24 3.51
N GLY A 73 1.82 8.56 3.63
CA GLY A 73 2.29 9.33 4.77
C GLY A 73 3.83 9.43 4.77
N ASP A 74 4.40 9.60 3.58
CA ASP A 74 5.84 9.71 3.35
C ASP A 74 6.14 10.98 2.52
N THR A 75 7.41 11.22 2.19
CA THR A 75 7.82 12.35 1.36
C THR A 75 7.83 11.98 -0.13
N PRO A 76 7.60 12.95 -1.05
CA PRO A 76 7.74 12.72 -2.48
C PRO A 76 9.13 12.19 -2.88
N ASN A 77 10.19 12.66 -2.22
CA ASN A 77 11.55 12.17 -2.41
C ASN A 77 11.66 10.67 -2.13
N THR A 78 11.15 10.20 -1.00
CA THR A 78 11.13 8.77 -0.67
C THR A 78 10.43 7.96 -1.78
N VAL A 79 9.29 8.45 -2.27
CA VAL A 79 8.54 7.76 -3.33
C VAL A 79 9.33 7.70 -4.64
N LEU A 80 10.01 8.79 -5.02
CA LEU A 80 10.90 8.83 -6.16
C LEU A 80 12.02 7.79 -6.02
N ASP A 81 12.73 7.80 -4.89
CA ASP A 81 13.89 6.95 -4.66
C ASP A 81 13.56 5.45 -4.77
N TYR A 82 12.40 5.04 -4.24
CA TYR A 82 12.02 3.62 -4.21
C TYR A 82 11.18 3.17 -5.42
N TYR A 83 10.40 4.06 -6.06
CA TYR A 83 9.38 3.64 -7.04
C TYR A 83 9.52 4.31 -8.41
N ALA A 84 10.48 5.20 -8.65
CA ALA A 84 10.67 5.83 -9.97
C ALA A 84 10.87 4.81 -11.10
N HIS A 85 11.45 3.63 -10.81
CA HIS A 85 11.59 2.57 -11.79
C HIS A 85 10.24 2.08 -12.37
N SER A 86 9.15 2.18 -11.61
CA SER A 86 7.79 1.82 -12.06
C SER A 86 7.22 2.81 -13.08
N LEU A 87 7.85 4.00 -13.25
CA LEU A 87 7.46 5.01 -14.23
C LEU A 87 8.16 4.83 -15.59
N LYS A 88 9.23 4.02 -15.67
CA LYS A 88 10.04 3.87 -16.90
C LYS A 88 9.26 3.37 -18.11
N GLU A 89 8.26 2.53 -17.92
CA GLU A 89 7.43 2.05 -19.04
C GLU A 89 6.51 3.16 -19.57
N LYS A 90 5.98 4.02 -18.70
CA LYS A 90 5.21 5.22 -19.09
C LYS A 90 6.10 6.23 -19.83
N GLU A 91 7.37 6.38 -19.45
CA GLU A 91 8.34 7.23 -20.15
C GLU A 91 8.57 6.75 -21.59
N LYS A 92 8.71 5.44 -21.81
CA LYS A 92 8.85 4.86 -23.14
C LYS A 92 7.60 5.08 -24.00
N GLU A 93 6.41 4.96 -23.41
CA GLU A 93 5.15 5.24 -24.11
C GLU A 93 5.05 6.71 -24.52
N ALA A 94 5.38 7.64 -23.62
CA ALA A 94 5.42 9.07 -23.89
C ALA A 94 6.41 9.41 -25.02
N ALA A 95 7.61 8.83 -25.00
CA ALA A 95 8.61 9.04 -26.05
C ALA A 95 8.10 8.58 -27.42
N LYS A 96 7.42 7.42 -27.50
CA LYS A 96 6.82 6.91 -28.74
C LYS A 96 5.72 7.83 -29.28
N LEU A 97 4.90 8.42 -28.40
CA LEU A 97 3.86 9.37 -28.80
C LEU A 97 4.46 10.61 -29.46
N ILE A 98 5.55 11.15 -28.90
CA ILE A 98 6.26 12.30 -29.48
C ILE A 98 6.78 11.97 -30.88
N THR A 99 7.42 10.81 -31.07
CA THR A 99 7.89 10.38 -32.41
C THR A 99 6.74 10.31 -33.42
N LYS A 100 5.55 9.89 -32.99
CA LYS A 100 4.36 9.77 -33.84
C LYS A 100 3.67 11.10 -34.19
N LEU A 101 3.97 12.16 -33.45
CA LEU A 101 3.41 13.50 -33.66
C LEU A 101 4.30 14.37 -34.54
N ILE A 102 5.58 14.02 -34.67
CA ILE A 102 6.60 14.78 -35.41
C ILE A 102 6.78 14.22 -36.85
N VAL A 103 6.22 13.04 -37.14
CA VAL A 103 6.20 12.40 -38.46
C VAL A 103 4.77 12.34 -38.97
#